data_AF-A0A1B6EBF5-F1
#
_entry.id   AF-A0A1B6EBF5-F1
#
_cell.length_a   1.000
_cell.length_b   1.000
_cell.length_c   1.000
_cell.angle_alpha   90.00
_cell.angle_beta   90.00
_cell.angle_gamma   90.00
#
_symmetry.space_group_name_H-M   'P 1'
#
loop_
_entity.id
_entity.type
_entity.pdbx_description
1 polymer ?
#
loop_
_entity_poly.entity_id
_entity_poly.type
_entity_poly.pdbx_seq_one_letter_code
_entity_poly.pdbx_strand_id
1 'polypeptide(L)'
;EWAFAKAEQIFNLPFPELIYTAQAEHRKQFNPSGVQISTLLSIKTGSCPENCSYCPQSAHYNTGLQKEPLLEIAEVIEAAKCAKEAGSSRFCMGAAWRGPRDQDLKIVCEMVKEVKKLGLETCVTLGLLKDYQANMLKEAGLDFYNHNIDTSEEYYHKVITTRILQDRLKTLEHVRASGIKVCCGGILGMGETNEDRIK
;
A
#
# COMPACT_ATOMS: atom_id res chain seq x y z
N GLU A 1 12.42 19.19 6.58
CA GLU A 1 11.00 19.48 6.32
C GLU A 1 10.86 20.07 4.92
N TRP A 2 9.80 19.68 4.19
CA TRP A 2 9.48 20.22 2.87
C TRP A 2 8.47 21.35 3.01
N ALA A 3 8.67 22.45 2.29
CA ALA A 3 7.70 23.54 2.21
C ALA A 3 6.97 23.45 0.85
N PHE A 4 5.67 23.73 0.84
CA PHE A 4 4.84 23.70 -0.38
C PHE A 4 5.50 24.45 -1.54
N ALA A 5 5.94 25.69 -1.31
CA ALA A 5 6.59 26.52 -2.33
C ALA A 5 7.84 25.86 -2.96
N LYS A 6 8.60 25.06 -2.20
CA LYS A 6 9.76 24.33 -2.75
C LYS A 6 9.32 23.16 -3.64
N ALA A 7 8.29 22.43 -3.23
CA ALA A 7 7.76 21.32 -4.02
C ALA A 7 7.08 21.83 -5.31
N GLU A 8 6.35 22.95 -5.21
CA GLU A 8 5.74 23.64 -6.35
C GLU A 8 6.77 24.13 -7.37
N GLN A 9 7.91 24.68 -6.91
CA GLN A 9 9.02 25.05 -7.81
C GLN A 9 9.54 23.86 -8.61
N ILE A 10 9.70 22.69 -7.98
CA ILE A 10 10.14 21.46 -8.67
C ILE A 10 9.08 20.99 -9.66
N PHE A 11 7.81 20.99 -9.26
CA PHE A 11 6.70 20.57 -10.10
C PHE A 11 6.61 21.39 -11.40
N ASN A 12 6.93 22.69 -11.32
CA ASN A 12 6.87 23.62 -12.45
C ASN A 12 8.18 23.75 -13.24
N LEU A 13 9.19 22.92 -12.98
CA LEU A 13 10.41 22.91 -13.79
C LEU A 13 10.08 22.51 -15.25
N PRO A 14 10.83 23.03 -16.25
CA PRO A 14 10.78 22.51 -17.60
C PRO A 14 11.01 21.00 -17.59
N PHE A 15 10.14 20.24 -18.25
CA PHE A 15 10.16 18.78 -18.18
C PHE A 15 11.55 18.15 -18.45
N PRO A 16 12.34 18.61 -19.45
CA PRO A 16 13.70 18.09 -19.64
C PRO A 16 14.63 18.31 -18.44
N GLU A 17 14.56 19.47 -17.79
CA GLU A 17 15.36 19.81 -16.60
C GLU A 17 14.92 18.98 -15.39
N LEU A 18 13.61 18.77 -15.23
CA LEU A 18 13.05 17.91 -14.19
C LEU A 18 13.56 16.47 -14.33
N ILE A 19 13.49 15.91 -15.53
CA ILE A 19 13.96 14.54 -15.80
C ILE A 19 15.46 14.41 -15.59
N TYR A 20 16.26 15.37 -16.06
CA TYR A 20 17.70 15.37 -15.83
C TYR A 20 18.03 15.38 -14.33
N THR A 21 17.40 16.27 -13.57
CA THR A 21 17.59 16.36 -12.11
C THR A 21 17.16 15.08 -11.40
N ALA A 22 16.02 14.51 -11.78
CA ALA A 22 15.53 13.25 -11.21
C ALA A 22 16.52 12.09 -11.44
N GLN A 23 17.09 11.97 -12.64
CA GLN A 23 18.09 10.95 -12.95
C GLN A 23 19.38 11.15 -12.17
N ALA A 24 19.84 12.40 -12.05
CA ALA A 24 21.05 12.75 -11.31
C ALA A 24 20.90 12.39 -9.82
N GLU A 25 19.78 12.73 -9.19
CA GLU A 25 19.51 12.37 -7.80
C GLU A 25 19.34 10.85 -7.61
N HIS A 26 18.63 10.18 -8.51
CA HIS A 26 18.45 8.72 -8.44
C HIS A 26 19.80 7.97 -8.45
N ARG A 27 20.72 8.36 -9.34
CA ARG A 27 22.06 7.73 -9.48
C ARG A 27 22.97 7.94 -8.27
N LYS A 28 22.73 8.97 -7.44
CA LYS A 28 23.49 9.21 -6.20
C LYS A 28 23.08 8.27 -5.07
N GLN A 29 21.82 7.82 -5.07
CA GLN A 29 21.22 7.10 -3.95
C GLN A 29 20.96 5.62 -4.24
N PHE A 30 20.78 5.26 -5.52
CA PHE A 30 20.37 3.92 -5.93
C PHE A 30 21.25 3.36 -7.04
N ASN A 31 21.31 2.03 -7.13
CA ASN A 31 21.85 1.36 -8.31
C ASN A 31 20.93 1.66 -9.50
N PRO A 32 21.39 2.39 -10.54
CA PRO A 32 20.53 2.83 -11.64
C PRO A 32 20.02 1.68 -12.52
N SER A 33 20.59 0.49 -12.40
CA SER A 33 20.15 -0.72 -13.12
C SER A 33 19.39 -1.70 -12.22
N GLY A 34 19.28 -1.42 -10.91
CA GLY A 34 18.53 -2.24 -9.98
C GLY A 34 17.06 -1.87 -9.97
N VAL A 35 16.18 -2.86 -10.09
CA VAL A 35 14.72 -2.67 -10.02
C VAL A 35 14.15 -3.58 -8.93
N GLN A 36 13.33 -3.01 -8.05
CA GLN A 36 12.59 -3.77 -7.04
C GLN A 36 11.40 -4.47 -7.71
N ILE A 37 11.40 -5.80 -7.73
CA ILE A 37 10.29 -6.61 -8.26
C ILE A 37 9.48 -7.13 -7.08
N SER A 38 8.21 -6.72 -7.03
CA SER A 38 7.24 -7.16 -6.02
C SER A 38 5.99 -7.68 -6.70
N THR A 39 5.49 -8.82 -6.24
CA THR A 39 4.25 -9.44 -6.75
C THR A 39 3.17 -9.34 -5.70
N LEU A 40 1.94 -9.07 -6.13
CA LEU A 40 0.79 -8.93 -5.23
C LEU A 40 -0.27 -9.99 -5.53
N LEU A 41 -0.89 -10.50 -4.47
CA LEU A 41 -2.10 -11.31 -4.51
C LEU A 41 -3.20 -10.64 -3.65
N SER A 42 -4.43 -10.61 -4.16
CA SER A 42 -5.60 -10.26 -3.36
C SER A 42 -6.01 -11.47 -2.55
N ILE A 43 -5.71 -11.48 -1.25
CA ILE A 43 -6.04 -12.60 -0.34
C ILE A 43 -7.50 -12.58 0.10
N LYS A 44 -8.22 -11.46 -0.09
CA LYS A 44 -9.67 -11.35 0.10
C LYS A 44 -10.18 -10.28 -0.86
N THR A 45 -11.07 -10.66 -1.78
CA THR A 45 -11.50 -9.80 -2.91
C THR A 45 -12.95 -9.37 -2.79
N GLY A 46 -13.22 -8.08 -3.02
CA GLY A 46 -14.58 -7.53 -3.12
C GLY A 46 -15.30 -7.36 -1.77
N SER A 47 -16.56 -6.91 -1.81
CA SER A 47 -17.36 -6.58 -0.62
C SER A 47 -16.64 -5.66 0.38
N CYS A 48 -15.87 -4.68 -0.13
CA CYS A 48 -15.21 -3.69 0.72
C CYS A 48 -16.25 -2.67 1.23
N PRO A 49 -16.29 -2.36 2.53
CA PRO A 49 -17.25 -1.38 3.07
C PRO A 49 -16.89 0.07 2.72
N GLU A 50 -15.66 0.32 2.25
CA GLU A 50 -15.18 1.64 1.87
C GLU A 50 -15.74 2.08 0.52
N ASN A 51 -15.98 3.37 0.34
CA ASN A 51 -16.60 3.94 -0.85
C ASN A 51 -15.63 4.71 -1.76
N CYS A 52 -14.40 4.22 -1.92
CA CYS A 52 -13.41 4.89 -2.76
C CYS A 52 -13.89 4.90 -4.21
N SER A 53 -14.08 6.08 -4.79
CA SER A 53 -14.69 6.25 -6.13
C SER A 53 -13.91 5.54 -7.25
N TYR A 54 -12.61 5.34 -7.07
CA TYR A 54 -11.73 4.64 -8.02
C TYR A 54 -11.68 3.12 -7.83
N CYS A 55 -12.16 2.58 -6.70
CA CYS A 55 -11.87 1.20 -6.33
C CYS A 55 -12.93 0.23 -6.90
N PRO A 56 -12.54 -0.77 -7.72
CA PRO A 56 -13.50 -1.72 -8.27
C PRO A 56 -14.04 -2.73 -7.24
N GLN A 57 -13.47 -2.76 -6.02
CA GLN A 57 -13.82 -3.70 -4.96
C GLN A 57 -14.81 -3.12 -3.93
N SER A 58 -15.13 -1.83 -4.03
CA SER A 58 -16.12 -1.15 -3.19
C SER A 58 -17.50 -1.78 -3.35
N ALA A 59 -18.14 -2.11 -2.23
CA ALA A 59 -19.52 -2.62 -2.23
C ALA A 59 -20.56 -1.56 -2.61
N HIS A 60 -20.15 -0.29 -2.73
CA HIS A 60 -21.02 0.82 -3.11
C HIS A 60 -21.21 0.95 -4.63
N TYR A 61 -20.43 0.22 -5.43
CA TYR A 61 -20.47 0.31 -6.90
C TYR A 61 -20.65 -1.08 -7.52
N ASN A 62 -21.40 -1.17 -8.61
CA ASN A 62 -21.54 -2.40 -9.39
C ASN A 62 -20.51 -2.41 -10.52
N THR A 63 -19.43 -3.18 -10.33
CA THR A 63 -18.32 -3.31 -11.28
C THR A 63 -18.25 -4.68 -11.94
N GLY A 64 -19.21 -5.58 -11.65
CA GLY A 64 -19.18 -6.97 -12.10
C GLY A 64 -18.13 -7.85 -11.42
N LEU A 65 -17.46 -7.36 -10.37
CA LEU A 65 -16.43 -8.09 -9.65
C LEU A 65 -16.98 -9.34 -8.94
N GLN A 66 -16.34 -10.49 -9.19
CA GLN A 66 -16.58 -11.71 -8.43
C GLN A 66 -15.94 -11.59 -7.05
N LYS A 67 -16.72 -11.93 -6.02
CA LYS A 67 -16.31 -11.82 -4.62
C LYS A 67 -15.66 -13.12 -4.20
N GLU A 68 -14.52 -13.03 -3.54
CA GLU A 68 -13.79 -14.19 -3.04
C GLU A 68 -13.54 -14.02 -1.54
N PRO A 69 -13.73 -15.08 -0.74
CA PRO A 69 -13.45 -15.04 0.69
C PRO A 69 -11.95 -14.88 0.94
N LEU A 70 -11.57 -14.84 2.22
CA LEU A 70 -10.17 -14.94 2.59
C LEU A 70 -9.62 -16.29 2.09
N LEU A 71 -8.53 -16.27 1.32
CA LEU A 71 -7.88 -17.47 0.79
C LEU A 71 -7.30 -18.33 1.91
N GLU A 72 -7.18 -19.62 1.65
CA GLU A 72 -6.49 -20.54 2.55
C GLU A 72 -4.99 -20.29 2.53
N ILE A 73 -4.31 -20.55 3.65
CA ILE A 73 -2.86 -20.34 3.79
C ILE A 73 -2.08 -21.10 2.70
N ALA A 74 -2.51 -22.31 2.36
CA ALA A 74 -1.87 -23.13 1.33
C ALA A 74 -1.89 -22.47 -0.05
N GLU A 75 -2.99 -21.82 -0.43
CA GLU A 75 -3.12 -21.11 -1.72
C GLU A 75 -2.18 -19.90 -1.77
N VAL A 76 -2.07 -19.16 -0.66
CA VAL A 76 -1.15 -18.02 -0.55
C VAL A 76 0.32 -18.46 -0.64
N ILE A 77 0.68 -19.57 0.00
CA ILE A 77 2.04 -20.13 -0.08
C ILE A 77 2.37 -20.53 -1.52
N GLU A 78 1.43 -21.18 -2.21
CA GLU A 78 1.67 -21.63 -3.58
C GLU A 78 1.87 -20.44 -4.52
N ALA A 79 1.01 -19.42 -4.43
CA ALA A 79 1.18 -18.19 -5.19
C ALA A 79 2.50 -17.47 -4.87
N ALA A 80 2.93 -17.48 -3.60
CA ALA A 80 4.21 -16.90 -3.20
C ALA A 80 5.41 -17.66 -3.76
N LYS A 81 5.37 -19.00 -3.82
CA LYS A 81 6.39 -19.81 -4.48
C LYS A 81 6.47 -19.50 -5.97
N CYS A 82 5.33 -19.46 -6.66
CA CYS A 82 5.29 -19.09 -8.09
C CYS A 82 5.87 -17.69 -8.31
N ALA A 83 5.55 -16.72 -7.45
CA ALA A 83 6.11 -15.38 -7.52
C ALA A 83 7.63 -15.36 -7.32
N LYS A 84 8.14 -16.14 -6.35
CA LYS A 84 9.58 -16.29 -6.12
C LYS A 84 10.29 -16.90 -7.33
N GLU A 85 9.74 -17.97 -7.90
CA GLU A 85 10.27 -18.62 -9.09
C GLU A 85 10.26 -17.69 -10.31
N ALA A 86 9.28 -16.79 -10.40
CA ALA A 86 9.23 -15.72 -11.40
C ALA A 86 10.23 -14.56 -11.13
N GLY A 87 11.05 -14.64 -10.09
CA GLY A 87 12.08 -13.66 -9.75
C GLY A 87 11.63 -12.51 -8.85
N SER A 88 10.45 -12.63 -8.23
CA SER A 88 9.99 -11.63 -7.27
C SER A 88 10.80 -11.68 -5.98
N SER A 89 11.12 -10.49 -5.45
CA SER A 89 11.86 -10.34 -4.19
C SER A 89 10.93 -10.06 -2.99
N ARG A 90 9.71 -9.61 -3.27
CA ARG A 90 8.70 -9.26 -2.27
C ARG A 90 7.33 -9.77 -2.68
N PHE A 91 6.62 -10.36 -1.73
CA PHE A 91 5.24 -10.80 -1.92
C PHE A 91 4.28 -9.97 -1.06
N CYS A 92 3.29 -9.36 -1.72
CA CYS A 92 2.31 -8.46 -1.12
C CYS A 92 0.94 -9.14 -1.05
N MET A 93 0.30 -9.13 0.11
CA MET A 93 -1.04 -9.68 0.32
C MET A 93 -2.03 -8.54 0.60
N GLY A 94 -2.99 -8.35 -0.29
CA GLY A 94 -4.02 -7.30 -0.18
C GLY A 94 -5.38 -7.86 0.24
N ALA A 95 -6.08 -7.16 1.13
CA ALA A 95 -7.41 -7.55 1.56
C ALA A 95 -8.41 -6.39 1.43
N ALA A 96 -9.58 -6.67 0.88
CA ALA A 96 -10.69 -5.72 0.74
C ALA A 96 -11.43 -5.48 2.06
N TRP A 97 -10.75 -4.88 3.04
CA TRP A 97 -11.29 -4.54 4.35
C TRP A 97 -11.13 -3.05 4.65
N ARG A 98 -11.98 -2.54 5.55
CA ARG A 98 -11.70 -1.25 6.22
C ARG A 98 -10.50 -1.34 7.13
N GLY A 99 -10.38 -2.46 7.83
CA GLY A 99 -9.35 -2.83 8.80
C GLY A 99 -9.59 -4.28 9.20
N PRO A 100 -8.56 -5.05 9.60
CA PRO A 100 -8.72 -6.46 9.90
C PRO A 100 -9.40 -6.66 11.26
N ARG A 101 -10.24 -7.69 11.37
CA ARG A 101 -10.65 -8.23 12.67
C ARG A 101 -9.51 -9.06 13.25
N ASP A 102 -9.42 -9.17 14.57
CA ASP A 102 -8.30 -9.86 15.22
C ASP A 102 -8.20 -11.35 14.85
N GLN A 103 -9.34 -12.01 14.58
CA GLN A 103 -9.35 -13.40 14.12
C GLN A 103 -8.77 -13.54 12.71
N ASP A 104 -9.17 -12.66 11.79
CA ASP A 104 -8.64 -12.67 10.42
C ASP A 104 -7.15 -12.30 10.41
N LEU A 105 -6.75 -11.35 11.27
CA LEU A 105 -5.35 -10.94 11.40
C LEU A 105 -4.45 -12.09 11.86
N LYS A 106 -4.91 -12.98 12.74
CA LYS A 106 -4.14 -14.16 13.15
C LYS A 106 -3.86 -15.08 11.96
N ILE A 107 -4.84 -15.27 11.08
CA ILE A 107 -4.65 -16.05 9.84
C ILE A 107 -3.61 -15.37 8.95
N VAL A 108 -3.71 -14.04 8.76
CA VAL A 108 -2.72 -13.28 7.98
C VAL A 108 -1.33 -13.33 8.62
N CYS A 109 -1.21 -13.34 9.94
CA CYS A 109 0.07 -13.53 10.62
C CYS A 109 0.70 -14.89 10.29
N GLU A 110 -0.09 -15.96 10.21
CA GLU A 110 0.42 -17.26 9.76
C GLU A 110 0.83 -17.21 8.28
N MET A 111 0.07 -16.56 7.40
CA MET A 111 0.48 -16.34 6.00
C MET A 111 1.83 -15.61 5.91
N VAL A 112 2.01 -14.54 6.69
CA VAL A 112 3.27 -13.76 6.74
C VAL A 112 4.43 -14.65 7.17
N LYS A 113 4.26 -15.47 8.23
CA LYS A 113 5.30 -16.40 8.69
C LYS A 113 5.69 -17.38 7.59
N GLU A 114 4.73 -17.98 6.90
CA GLU A 114 5.01 -18.97 5.85
C GLU A 114 5.68 -18.33 4.63
N VAL A 115 5.23 -17.17 4.17
CA VAL A 115 5.88 -16.43 3.08
C VAL A 115 7.30 -16.01 3.48
N LYS A 116 7.52 -15.60 4.73
CA LYS A 116 8.85 -15.24 5.24
C LYS A 116 9.83 -16.41 5.19
N LYS A 117 9.38 -17.64 5.50
CA LYS A 117 10.19 -18.87 5.40
C LYS A 117 10.65 -19.15 3.96
N LEU A 118 9.93 -18.66 2.95
CA LEU A 118 10.35 -18.76 1.56
C LEU A 118 11.51 -17.81 1.22
N GLY A 119 11.94 -16.94 2.14
CA GLY A 119 13.02 -15.98 1.92
C GLY A 119 12.61 -14.75 1.12
N LEU A 120 11.31 -14.52 0.95
CA LEU A 120 10.75 -13.31 0.35
C LEU A 120 10.62 -12.20 1.41
N GLU A 121 10.72 -10.94 0.98
CA GLU A 121 10.16 -9.84 1.78
C GLU A 121 8.63 -9.98 1.82
N THR A 122 8.06 -9.69 2.98
CA THR A 122 6.62 -9.81 3.24
C THR A 122 5.98 -8.43 3.30
N CYS A 123 4.83 -8.29 2.63
CA CYS A 123 4.07 -7.04 2.61
C CYS A 123 2.58 -7.32 2.72
N VAL A 124 1.84 -6.47 3.41
CA VAL A 124 0.36 -6.55 3.44
C VAL A 124 -0.28 -5.18 3.26
N THR A 125 -1.52 -5.16 2.80
CA THR A 125 -2.43 -4.00 2.86
C THR A 125 -3.80 -4.45 3.35
N LEU A 126 -4.12 -4.15 4.61
CA LEU A 126 -5.29 -4.69 5.31
C LEU A 126 -6.26 -3.58 5.76
N GLY A 127 -6.01 -2.34 5.37
CA GLY A 127 -6.78 -1.17 5.79
C GLY A 127 -6.19 -0.50 7.04
N LEU A 128 -7.06 0.05 7.89
CA LEU A 128 -6.70 0.75 9.13
C LEU A 128 -6.25 -0.26 10.19
N LEU A 129 -5.14 0.01 10.87
CA LEU A 129 -4.65 -0.80 11.99
C LEU A 129 -4.80 -0.08 13.32
N LYS A 130 -5.06 -0.86 14.36
CA LYS A 130 -4.78 -0.46 15.74
C LYS A 130 -3.31 -0.75 16.07
N ASP A 131 -2.77 -0.06 17.07
CA ASP A 131 -1.36 -0.20 17.49
C ASP A 131 -0.94 -1.66 17.75
N TYR A 132 -1.70 -2.40 18.56
CA TYR A 132 -1.41 -3.81 18.85
C TYR A 132 -1.43 -4.71 17.60
N GLN A 133 -2.25 -4.39 16.59
CA GLN A 133 -2.32 -5.16 15.36
C GLN A 133 -1.05 -4.99 14.51
N ALA A 134 -0.45 -3.79 14.53
CA ALA A 134 0.84 -3.54 13.90
C ALA A 134 1.96 -4.33 14.59
N ASN A 135 1.94 -4.44 15.92
CA ASN A 135 2.89 -5.25 16.68
C ASN A 135 2.74 -6.75 16.38
N MET A 136 1.51 -7.27 16.32
CA MET A 136 1.26 -8.66 15.92
C MET A 136 1.84 -8.99 14.54
N LEU A 137 1.68 -8.10 13.56
CA LEU A 137 2.25 -8.27 12.22
C LEU A 137 3.78 -8.23 12.25
N LYS A 138 4.37 -7.35 13.05
CA LYS A 138 5.83 -7.28 13.21
C LYS A 138 6.38 -8.58 13.78
N GLU A 139 5.76 -9.09 14.84
CA GLU A 139 6.13 -10.37 15.48
C GLU A 139 6.00 -11.55 14.52
N ALA A 140 5.00 -11.52 13.63
CA ALA A 140 4.85 -12.51 12.56
C ALA A 140 5.96 -12.44 11.49
N GLY A 141 6.73 -11.37 11.46
CA GLY A 141 7.85 -11.17 10.52
C GLY A 141 7.55 -10.24 9.35
N LEU A 142 6.49 -9.42 9.44
CA LEU A 142 6.11 -8.49 8.37
C LEU A 142 7.20 -7.44 8.11
N ASP A 143 7.60 -7.28 6.85
CA ASP A 143 8.61 -6.29 6.45
C ASP A 143 8.00 -4.94 6.06
N PHE A 144 6.91 -4.95 5.30
CA PHE A 144 6.24 -3.75 4.79
C PHE A 144 4.73 -3.73 5.06
N TYR A 145 4.20 -2.55 5.32
CA TYR A 145 2.76 -2.31 5.34
C TYR A 145 2.40 -1.23 4.33
N ASN A 146 1.48 -1.54 3.41
CA ASN A 146 0.99 -0.57 2.44
C ASN A 146 -0.22 0.20 3.00
N HIS A 147 -0.12 1.52 2.98
CA HIS A 147 -1.17 2.42 3.45
C HIS A 147 -1.06 3.80 2.78
N ASN A 148 -1.62 3.93 1.57
CA ASN A 148 -1.65 5.18 0.79
C ASN A 148 -2.39 6.34 1.47
N ILE A 149 -2.04 7.58 1.13
CA ILE A 149 -2.82 8.79 1.48
C ILE A 149 -3.69 9.26 0.30
N ASP A 150 -3.53 8.65 -0.87
CA ASP A 150 -4.33 8.83 -2.09
C ASP A 150 -4.19 10.21 -2.76
N THR A 151 -4.46 11.31 -2.04
CA THR A 151 -4.46 12.70 -2.53
C THR A 151 -4.37 13.69 -1.36
N SER A 152 -4.44 15.00 -1.63
CA SER A 152 -4.47 16.07 -0.62
C SER A 152 -5.64 15.93 0.35
N GLU A 153 -5.51 16.52 1.54
CA GLU A 153 -6.59 16.53 2.54
C GLU A 153 -7.85 17.23 2.00
N GLU A 154 -7.66 18.32 1.25
CA GLU A 154 -8.73 19.13 0.69
C GLU A 154 -9.49 18.39 -0.43
N TYR A 155 -8.85 17.51 -1.19
CA TYR A 155 -9.52 16.74 -2.25
C TYR A 155 -10.05 15.38 -1.76
N TYR A 156 -9.54 14.87 -0.63
CA TYR A 156 -9.83 13.52 -0.13
C TYR A 156 -11.34 13.20 -0.05
N HIS A 157 -12.13 14.13 0.48
CA HIS A 157 -13.58 13.97 0.68
C HIS A 157 -14.41 13.87 -0.63
N LYS A 158 -13.83 14.26 -1.78
CA LYS A 158 -14.46 14.09 -3.10
C LYS A 158 -14.32 12.67 -3.64
N VAL A 159 -13.34 11.91 -3.14
CA VAL A 159 -12.98 10.58 -3.62
C VAL A 159 -13.40 9.50 -2.63
N ILE A 160 -13.29 9.78 -1.33
CA ILE A 160 -13.54 8.83 -0.24
C ILE A 160 -14.24 9.57 0.90
N THR A 161 -15.37 9.06 1.38
CA THR A 161 -16.08 9.66 2.53
C THR A 161 -16.21 8.72 3.73
N THR A 162 -15.92 7.43 3.57
CA THR A 162 -15.96 6.46 4.67
C THR A 162 -14.78 6.59 5.65
N ARG A 163 -13.77 7.39 5.35
CA ARG A 163 -12.57 7.64 6.19
C ARG A 163 -12.00 9.02 5.89
N ILE A 164 -11.14 9.51 6.78
CA ILE A 164 -10.43 10.79 6.60
C ILE A 164 -8.91 10.57 6.50
N LEU A 165 -8.17 11.58 6.02
CA LEU A 165 -6.71 11.51 5.90
C LEU A 165 -6.04 11.20 7.25
N GLN A 166 -6.53 11.80 8.34
CA GLN A 166 -5.98 11.58 9.68
C GLN A 166 -6.04 10.10 10.12
N ASP A 167 -7.07 9.34 9.72
CA ASP A 167 -7.15 7.90 10.01
C ASP A 167 -5.97 7.15 9.36
N ARG A 168 -5.59 7.59 8.16
CA ARG A 168 -4.47 7.03 7.39
C ARG A 168 -3.14 7.34 8.06
N LEU A 169 -2.93 8.60 8.43
CA LEU A 169 -1.72 9.07 9.11
C LEU A 169 -1.52 8.33 10.45
N LYS A 170 -2.60 8.13 11.22
CA LYS A 170 -2.54 7.35 12.47
C LYS A 170 -2.12 5.90 12.24
N THR A 171 -2.61 5.25 11.19
CA THR A 171 -2.18 3.88 10.85
C THR A 171 -0.71 3.86 10.46
N LEU A 172 -0.23 4.85 9.69
CA LEU A 172 1.18 4.99 9.34
C LEU A 172 2.07 5.20 10.56
N GLU A 173 1.61 5.94 11.57
CA GLU A 173 2.29 6.09 12.86
C GLU A 173 2.40 4.75 13.60
N HIS A 174 1.31 3.98 13.71
CA HIS A 174 1.36 2.63 14.32
C HIS A 174 2.35 1.71 13.61
N VAL A 175 2.36 1.70 12.26
CA VAL A 175 3.29 0.90 11.45
C VAL A 175 4.74 1.31 11.68
N ARG A 176 5.02 2.62 11.75
CA ARG A 176 6.37 3.13 12.03
C ARG A 176 6.81 2.77 13.46
N ALA A 177 5.92 2.92 14.43
CA ALA A 177 6.19 2.63 15.84
C ALA A 177 6.52 1.15 16.08
N SER A 178 5.87 0.23 15.35
CA SER A 178 6.19 -1.21 15.41
C SER A 178 7.46 -1.61 14.67
N GLY A 179 8.12 -0.68 13.96
CA GLY A 179 9.34 -0.96 13.20
C GLY A 179 9.09 -1.73 11.90
N ILE A 180 7.88 -1.67 11.35
CA ILE A 180 7.56 -2.15 9.99
C ILE A 180 7.87 -1.02 8.99
N LYS A 181 8.39 -1.35 7.81
CA LYS A 181 8.66 -0.35 6.76
C LYS A 181 7.34 0.11 6.14
N VAL A 182 7.23 1.40 5.86
CA VAL A 182 6.04 2.00 5.27
C VAL A 182 6.10 1.96 3.74
N CYS A 183 5.03 1.49 3.11
CA CYS A 183 4.75 1.69 1.69
C CYS A 183 3.54 2.63 1.55
N CYS A 184 3.76 3.90 1.21
CA CYS A 184 2.70 4.89 1.10
C CYS A 184 2.86 5.67 -0.20
N GLY A 185 1.76 5.91 -0.88
CA GLY A 185 1.70 6.75 -2.08
C GLY A 185 0.30 7.31 -2.28
N GLY A 186 -0.03 7.62 -3.54
CA GLY A 186 -1.33 8.11 -3.95
C GLY A 186 -1.70 7.71 -5.37
N ILE A 187 -2.79 8.27 -5.87
CA ILE A 187 -3.30 8.04 -7.23
C ILE A 187 -3.33 9.40 -7.95
N LEU A 188 -2.92 9.41 -9.21
CA LEU A 188 -2.99 10.59 -10.07
C LEU A 188 -4.10 10.42 -11.10
N GLY A 189 -4.86 11.49 -11.37
CA GLY A 189 -5.91 11.52 -12.39
C GLY A 189 -7.32 11.20 -11.87
N MET A 190 -7.58 11.41 -10.58
CA MET A 190 -8.91 11.34 -9.96
C MET A 190 -9.72 12.64 -10.10
N GLY A 191 -9.20 13.62 -10.83
CA GLY A 191 -9.74 14.98 -10.97
C GLY A 191 -9.11 16.00 -10.01
N GLU A 192 -8.11 15.59 -9.23
CA GLU A 192 -7.34 16.45 -8.35
C GLU A 192 -6.51 17.47 -9.15
N THR A 193 -6.29 18.65 -8.57
CA THR A 193 -5.49 19.71 -9.18
C THR A 193 -3.99 19.43 -9.04
N ASN A 194 -3.14 20.19 -9.74
CA ASN A 194 -1.70 20.10 -9.52
C ASN A 194 -1.30 20.50 -8.09
N GLU A 195 -2.00 21.46 -7.48
CA GLU A 195 -1.79 21.83 -6.08
C GLU A 195 -2.09 20.64 -5.15
N ASP A 196 -3.14 19.87 -5.42
CA ASP A 196 -3.49 18.65 -4.65
C ASP A 196 -2.45 17.54 -4.79
N ARG A 197 -1.67 17.52 -5.87
CA ARG A 197 -0.57 16.55 -6.07
C ARG A 197 0.70 16.93 -5.34
N ILE A 198 0.88 18.23 -5.08
CA ILE A 198 2.07 18.80 -4.43
C ILE A 198 1.92 18.75 -2.90
N LYS A 199 0.68 18.89 -2.40
CA LYS A 199 0.33 18.72 -0.98
C LYS A 199 0.37 17.25 -0.57
#